data_AF-A0A438G3F5-F1
#
_entry.id   AF-A0A438G3F5-F1
#
_cell.length_a   1.000
_cell.length_b   1.000
_cell.length_c   1.000
_cell.angle_alpha   90.00
_cell.angle_beta   90.00
_cell.angle_gamma   90.00
#
_symmetry.space_group_name_H-M   'P 1'
#
loop_
_entity.id
_entity.type
_entity.pdbx_description
1 polymer ?
#
loop_
_entity_poly.entity_id
_entity_poly.type
_entity_poly.pdbx_seq_one_letter_code
_entity_poly.pdbx_strand_id
1 'polypeptide(L)'
;MENICVLLTYPVPEYLVQNLEKRFTVFKFREVASNPQLLREISNSIRAIVGTSVCGADAGLIDALPKLEIVASYSVGFDKIDLVKCKERGITVTNTPDVLTDDVADSAIGLALATLRRICVCDRFVRSGKWKKGDFELTTRLPLGAPLKAARSGCGGEISKKVILRLELIQIFLLDKVVLVKNPSDKLVYWLLKKYGGLNIRNLSALNMTLLGKWNRRFATESPMETRYIKKV
;
A
#
# COMPACT_ATOMS: atom_id res chain seq x y z
N MET A 1 -1.03 -38.04 6.47
CA MET A 1 -0.77 -36.74 5.82
C MET A 1 0.58 -36.26 6.31
N GLU A 2 1.54 -36.04 5.42
CA GLU A 2 2.84 -35.48 5.80
C GLU A 2 2.62 -34.10 6.41
N ASN A 3 3.10 -33.89 7.64
CA ASN A 3 2.92 -32.63 8.35
C ASN A 3 3.95 -31.63 7.80
N ILE A 4 3.48 -30.67 6.99
CA ILE A 4 4.34 -29.66 6.35
C ILE A 4 4.87 -28.71 7.43
N CYS A 5 6.18 -28.46 7.43
CA CYS A 5 6.80 -27.50 8.35
C CYS A 5 6.89 -26.11 7.71
N VAL A 6 6.51 -25.09 8.48
CA VAL A 6 6.45 -23.68 8.10
C VAL A 6 7.38 -22.88 9.02
N LEU A 7 8.21 -22.02 8.45
CA LEU A 7 9.09 -21.12 9.19
C LEU A 7 8.54 -19.69 9.18
N LEU A 8 8.23 -19.13 10.36
CA LEU A 8 7.89 -17.72 10.54
C LEU A 8 9.16 -16.90 10.79
N THR A 9 9.47 -15.96 9.92
CA THR A 9 10.70 -15.14 10.02
C THR A 9 10.58 -14.01 11.05
N TYR A 10 9.34 -13.57 11.33
CA TYR A 10 9.05 -12.47 12.24
C TYR A 10 7.71 -12.71 12.96
N PRO A 11 7.48 -12.14 14.15
CA PRO A 11 6.16 -12.17 14.79
C PRO A 11 5.07 -11.59 13.87
N VAL A 12 4.00 -12.36 13.71
CA VAL A 12 2.79 -11.99 12.95
C VAL A 12 1.57 -12.02 13.89
N PRO A 13 0.41 -11.45 13.50
CA PRO A 13 -0.77 -11.47 14.36
C PRO A 13 -1.15 -12.88 14.81
N GLU A 14 -1.55 -13.00 16.07
CA GLU A 14 -1.87 -14.28 16.73
C GLU A 14 -2.89 -15.11 15.94
N TYR A 15 -3.90 -14.46 15.36
CA TYR A 15 -4.88 -15.11 14.49
C TYR A 15 -4.23 -15.87 13.31
N LEU A 16 -3.17 -15.31 12.70
CA LEU A 16 -2.47 -15.99 11.61
C LEU A 16 -1.69 -17.21 12.13
N VAL A 17 -1.00 -17.05 13.27
CA VAL A 17 -0.26 -18.14 13.91
C VAL A 17 -1.18 -19.32 14.23
N GLN A 18 -2.31 -19.05 14.89
CA GLN A 18 -3.30 -20.06 15.25
C GLN A 18 -3.87 -20.79 14.02
N ASN A 19 -4.08 -20.10 12.90
CA ASN A 19 -4.56 -20.74 11.67
C ASN A 19 -3.48 -21.59 10.99
N LEU A 20 -2.21 -21.20 11.11
CA LEU A 20 -1.10 -22.00 10.61
C LEU A 20 -0.88 -23.25 11.47
N GLU A 21 -0.86 -23.12 12.80
CA GLU A 21 -0.66 -24.24 13.74
C GLU A 21 -1.76 -25.30 13.65
N LYS A 22 -2.98 -24.93 13.24
CA LYS A 22 -4.06 -25.89 12.96
C LYS A 22 -3.79 -26.80 11.76
N ARG A 23 -2.89 -26.41 10.85
CA ARG A 23 -2.70 -27.04 9.53
C ARG A 23 -1.26 -27.53 9.30
N PHE A 24 -0.30 -26.96 10.02
CA PHE A 24 1.12 -27.10 9.78
C PHE A 24 1.91 -27.13 11.09
N THR A 25 3.10 -27.71 11.06
CA THR A 25 4.09 -27.53 12.14
C THR A 25 4.77 -26.18 11.96
N VAL A 26 4.60 -25.27 12.91
CA VAL A 26 5.13 -23.90 12.82
C VAL A 26 6.39 -23.75 13.66
N PHE A 27 7.46 -23.26 13.04
CA PHE A 27 8.71 -22.89 13.70
C PHE A 27 8.91 -21.37 13.64
N LYS A 28 9.40 -20.79 14.73
CA LYS A 28 9.73 -19.36 14.78
C LYS A 28 11.22 -19.17 14.57
N PHE A 29 11.60 -18.30 13.64
CA PHE A 29 12.99 -18.08 13.28
C PHE A 29 13.86 -17.65 14.47
N ARG A 30 13.32 -16.89 15.44
CA ARG A 30 14.06 -16.51 16.65
C ARG A 30 14.52 -17.73 17.47
N GLU A 31 13.68 -18.75 17.56
CA GLU A 31 13.96 -19.98 18.31
C GLU A 31 14.98 -20.83 17.55
N VAL A 32 14.82 -20.91 16.22
CA VAL A 32 15.74 -21.64 15.32
C VAL A 32 17.12 -20.98 15.25
N ALA A 33 17.17 -19.64 15.15
CA ALA A 33 18.42 -18.89 15.09
C ALA A 33 19.21 -18.96 16.41
N SER A 34 18.51 -19.14 17.54
CA SER A 34 19.14 -19.31 18.85
C SER A 34 19.71 -20.73 19.06
N ASN A 35 19.35 -21.69 18.20
CA ASN A 35 19.77 -23.08 18.29
C ASN A 35 20.25 -23.62 16.93
N PRO A 36 21.55 -23.53 16.62
CA PRO A 36 22.10 -24.00 15.34
C PRO A 36 21.89 -25.50 15.07
N GLN A 37 21.80 -26.34 16.11
CA GLN A 37 21.48 -27.75 15.95
C GLN A 37 20.06 -27.95 15.45
N LEU A 38 19.10 -27.19 16.00
CA LEU A 38 17.71 -27.25 15.59
C LEU A 38 17.54 -26.92 14.11
N LEU A 39 18.23 -25.89 13.60
CA LEU A 39 18.21 -25.55 12.16
C LEU A 39 18.67 -26.73 11.29
N ARG A 40 19.73 -27.43 11.69
CA ARG A 40 20.22 -28.61 10.96
C ARG A 40 19.19 -29.72 10.94
N GLU A 41 18.54 -29.98 12.07
CA GLU A 41 17.51 -31.01 12.21
C GLU A 41 16.28 -30.74 11.36
N ILE A 42 15.79 -29.48 11.35
CA ILE A 42 14.52 -29.14 10.69
C ILE A 42 14.68 -28.62 9.26
N SER A 43 15.90 -28.29 8.81
CA SER A 43 16.17 -27.73 7.48
C SER A 43 15.56 -28.56 6.34
N ASN A 44 15.63 -29.90 6.45
CA ASN A 44 15.09 -30.84 5.47
C ASN A 44 13.57 -31.05 5.57
N SER A 45 12.91 -30.42 6.53
CA SER A 45 11.47 -30.56 6.79
C SER A 45 10.70 -29.28 6.46
N ILE A 46 11.34 -28.11 6.51
CA ILE A 46 10.72 -26.83 6.16
C ILE A 46 10.47 -26.76 4.66
N ARG A 47 9.20 -26.63 4.29
CA ARG A 47 8.76 -26.49 2.89
C ARG A 47 8.20 -25.10 2.60
N ALA A 48 7.88 -24.32 3.63
CA ALA A 48 7.33 -22.98 3.46
C ALA A 48 7.97 -21.98 4.42
N ILE A 49 8.18 -20.76 3.94
CA ILE A 49 8.50 -19.58 4.76
C ILE A 49 7.30 -18.64 4.75
N VAL A 50 6.97 -18.07 5.90
CA VAL A 50 6.13 -16.87 6.00
C VAL A 50 7.02 -15.69 6.38
N GLY A 51 7.19 -14.79 5.42
CA GLY A 51 7.99 -13.57 5.51
C GLY A 51 7.17 -12.34 5.89
N THR A 52 7.84 -11.24 6.20
CA THR A 52 7.27 -9.89 6.37
C THR A 52 8.15 -8.85 5.68
N SER A 53 7.70 -7.59 5.64
CA SER A 53 8.55 -6.47 5.18
C SER A 53 9.75 -6.19 6.10
N VAL A 54 9.76 -6.71 7.33
CA VAL A 54 10.87 -6.56 8.28
C VAL A 54 11.93 -7.64 8.06
N CYS A 55 11.49 -8.90 7.95
CA CYS A 55 12.35 -10.06 7.76
C CYS A 55 11.70 -11.01 6.75
N GLY A 56 12.39 -11.29 5.64
CA GLY A 56 11.92 -12.18 4.58
C GLY A 56 12.82 -13.40 4.41
N ALA A 57 13.13 -13.77 3.18
CA ALA A 57 13.97 -14.91 2.85
C ALA A 57 15.13 -14.46 1.96
N ASP A 58 16.29 -14.21 2.57
CA ASP A 58 17.52 -13.91 1.83
C ASP A 58 18.15 -15.18 1.24
N ALA A 59 19.18 -15.01 0.40
CA ALA A 59 19.86 -16.13 -0.25
C ALA A 59 20.39 -17.17 0.75
N GLY A 60 20.93 -16.71 1.89
CA GLY A 60 21.52 -17.59 2.91
C GLY A 60 20.47 -18.47 3.58
N LEU A 61 19.33 -17.90 3.95
CA LEU A 61 18.21 -18.65 4.51
C LEU A 61 17.61 -19.59 3.47
N ILE A 62 17.47 -19.16 2.22
CA ILE A 62 16.98 -20.02 1.14
C ILE A 62 17.92 -21.23 1.01
N ASP A 63 19.23 -21.03 0.88
CA ASP A 63 20.22 -22.11 0.75
C ASP A 63 20.25 -23.07 1.94
N ALA A 64 19.99 -22.57 3.15
CA ALA A 64 19.90 -23.41 4.34
C ALA A 64 18.68 -24.37 4.33
N LEU A 65 17.69 -24.16 3.46
CA LEU A 65 16.44 -24.91 3.41
C LEU A 65 16.29 -25.66 2.08
N PRO A 66 16.85 -26.87 1.94
CA PRO A 66 16.92 -27.58 0.67
C PRO A 66 15.54 -27.99 0.11
N LYS A 67 14.54 -28.20 0.97
CA LYS A 67 13.16 -28.57 0.57
C LYS A 67 12.17 -27.41 0.53
N LEU A 68 12.66 -26.17 0.56
CA LEU A 68 11.80 -24.99 0.46
C LEU A 68 11.07 -24.97 -0.89
N GLU A 69 9.75 -24.81 -0.86
CA GLU A 69 8.88 -24.80 -2.04
C GLU A 69 8.17 -23.45 -2.23
N ILE A 70 7.89 -22.75 -1.13
CA ILE A 70 7.17 -21.47 -1.16
C ILE A 70 7.69 -20.46 -0.13
N VAL A 71 7.76 -19.19 -0.54
CA VAL A 71 7.89 -18.04 0.35
C VAL A 71 6.61 -17.20 0.24
N ALA A 72 5.82 -17.17 1.31
CA ALA A 72 4.62 -16.37 1.41
C ALA A 72 4.89 -15.10 2.22
N SER A 73 4.81 -13.93 1.59
CA SER A 73 5.05 -12.65 2.25
C SER A 73 3.77 -12.10 2.85
N TYR A 74 3.77 -11.87 4.17
CA TYR A 74 2.79 -11.06 4.88
C TYR A 74 3.10 -9.56 4.69
N SER A 75 3.18 -9.14 3.43
CA SER A 75 3.43 -7.78 2.97
C SER A 75 3.11 -7.68 1.48
N VAL A 76 3.01 -6.45 0.95
CA VAL A 76 2.91 -6.22 -0.51
C VAL A 76 4.29 -6.28 -1.19
N GLY A 77 5.30 -5.67 -0.57
CA GLY A 77 6.66 -5.59 -1.11
C GLY A 77 7.45 -6.90 -0.96
N PHE A 78 8.46 -7.05 -1.82
CA PHE A 78 9.36 -8.20 -1.90
C PHE A 78 10.81 -7.86 -1.51
N ASP A 79 11.08 -6.67 -0.99
CA ASP A 79 12.43 -6.14 -0.76
C ASP A 79 13.31 -7.02 0.17
N LYS A 80 12.67 -7.88 0.96
CA LYS A 80 13.33 -8.80 1.90
C LYS A 80 13.41 -10.24 1.38
N ILE A 81 13.03 -10.49 0.14
CA ILE A 81 13.04 -11.83 -0.47
C ILE A 81 13.99 -11.81 -1.65
N ASP A 82 14.94 -12.73 -1.68
CA ASP A 82 15.80 -12.92 -2.84
C ASP A 82 15.03 -13.62 -3.97
N LEU A 83 14.38 -12.82 -4.81
CA LEU A 83 13.57 -13.30 -5.92
C LEU A 83 14.40 -14.02 -6.98
N VAL A 84 15.68 -13.66 -7.15
CA VAL A 84 16.57 -14.31 -8.12
C VAL A 84 16.86 -15.73 -7.66
N LYS A 85 17.24 -15.89 -6.39
CA LYS A 85 17.51 -17.20 -5.79
C LYS A 85 16.26 -18.08 -5.75
N CYS A 86 15.11 -17.51 -5.39
CA CYS A 86 13.83 -18.23 -5.44
C CYS A 86 13.55 -18.76 -6.85
N LYS A 87 13.78 -17.96 -7.89
CA LYS A 87 13.63 -18.38 -9.29
C LYS A 87 14.55 -19.53 -9.65
N GLU A 88 15.84 -19.39 -9.36
CA GLU A 88 16.86 -20.39 -9.68
C GLU A 88 16.52 -21.76 -9.08
N ARG A 89 15.88 -21.77 -7.90
CA ARG A 89 15.49 -22.99 -7.18
C ARG A 89 14.06 -23.43 -7.44
N GLY A 90 13.30 -22.74 -8.29
CA GLY A 90 11.89 -23.06 -8.56
C GLY A 90 10.95 -22.85 -7.36
N ILE A 91 11.33 -21.97 -6.43
CA ILE A 91 10.55 -21.63 -5.24
C ILE A 91 9.47 -20.61 -5.62
N THR A 92 8.22 -20.93 -5.27
CA THR A 92 7.09 -20.02 -5.50
C THR A 92 7.12 -18.86 -4.51
N VAL A 93 6.87 -17.63 -4.97
CA VAL A 93 6.80 -16.46 -4.09
C VAL A 93 5.41 -15.83 -4.19
N THR A 94 4.79 -15.55 -3.04
CA THR A 94 3.47 -14.92 -2.96
C THR A 94 3.51 -13.72 -2.02
N ASN A 95 2.57 -12.79 -2.20
CA ASN A 95 2.38 -11.61 -1.38
C ASN A 95 0.88 -11.36 -1.13
N THR A 96 0.56 -10.29 -0.41
CA THR A 96 -0.83 -9.87 -0.14
C THR A 96 -1.15 -8.55 -0.84
N PRO A 97 -1.30 -8.52 -2.19
CA PRO A 97 -1.65 -7.30 -2.90
C PRO A 97 -3.09 -6.88 -2.59
N ASP A 98 -3.39 -5.61 -2.82
CA ASP A 98 -4.74 -5.02 -2.83
C ASP A 98 -5.52 -4.96 -1.51
N VAL A 99 -5.20 -5.80 -0.52
CA VAL A 99 -5.94 -5.90 0.76
C VAL A 99 -5.79 -4.67 1.67
N LEU A 100 -4.73 -3.89 1.47
CA LEU A 100 -4.41 -2.71 2.30
C LEU A 100 -4.39 -1.40 1.50
N THR A 101 -4.75 -1.47 0.21
CA THR A 101 -4.63 -0.33 -0.70
C THR A 101 -5.50 0.84 -0.27
N ASP A 102 -6.72 0.56 0.17
CA ASP A 102 -7.65 1.60 0.61
C ASP A 102 -7.25 2.18 1.98
N ASP A 103 -6.88 1.35 2.96
CA ASP A 103 -6.44 1.81 4.28
C ASP A 103 -5.18 2.68 4.23
N VAL A 104 -4.22 2.31 3.39
CA VAL A 104 -3.01 3.13 3.18
C VAL A 104 -3.35 4.44 2.47
N ALA A 105 -4.28 4.42 1.51
CA ALA A 105 -4.72 5.64 0.85
C ALA A 105 -5.43 6.60 1.81
N ASP A 106 -6.27 6.08 2.70
CA ASP A 106 -6.95 6.86 3.74
C ASP A 106 -5.95 7.43 4.75
N SER A 107 -4.98 6.63 5.17
CA SER A 107 -3.90 7.07 6.05
C SER A 107 -3.06 8.19 5.44
N ALA A 108 -2.74 8.09 4.14
CA ALA A 108 -1.97 9.12 3.44
C ALA A 108 -2.71 10.47 3.43
N ILE A 109 -4.03 10.47 3.22
CA ILE A 109 -4.85 11.69 3.27
C ILE A 109 -4.96 12.20 4.70
N GLY A 110 -5.14 11.32 5.68
CA GLY A 110 -5.12 11.66 7.10
C GLY A 110 -3.81 12.36 7.49
N LEU A 111 -2.66 11.85 7.05
CA LEU A 111 -1.35 12.46 7.28
C LEU A 111 -1.19 13.81 6.56
N ALA A 112 -1.66 13.93 5.32
CA ALA A 112 -1.63 15.20 4.60
C ALA A 112 -2.47 16.28 5.31
N LEU A 113 -3.65 15.92 5.83
CA LEU A 113 -4.48 16.82 6.63
C LEU A 113 -3.83 17.13 7.98
N ALA A 114 -3.32 16.12 8.69
CA ALA A 114 -2.70 16.27 10.00
C ALA A 114 -1.49 17.22 9.96
N THR A 115 -0.70 17.16 8.88
CA THR A 115 0.46 18.02 8.67
C THR A 115 0.05 19.45 8.28
N LEU A 116 -0.72 19.62 7.21
CA LEU A 116 -1.07 20.95 6.70
C LEU A 116 -1.99 21.74 7.64
N ARG A 117 -2.94 21.06 8.29
CA ARG A 117 -3.85 21.66 9.29
C ARG A 117 -3.30 21.60 10.71
N ARG A 118 -2.08 21.09 10.88
CA ARG A 118 -1.38 20.98 12.17
C ARG A 118 -2.23 20.33 13.27
N ILE A 119 -3.05 19.32 12.90
CA ILE A 119 -4.08 18.73 13.78
C ILE A 119 -3.47 18.26 15.11
N CYS A 120 -2.32 17.57 15.06
CA CYS A 120 -1.66 17.07 16.26
C CYS A 120 -1.15 18.19 17.18
N VAL A 121 -0.79 19.36 16.62
CA VAL A 121 -0.36 20.53 17.41
C VAL A 121 -1.59 21.20 18.02
N CYS A 122 -2.68 21.33 17.27
CA CYS A 122 -3.95 21.86 17.75
C CYS A 122 -4.51 21.01 18.90
N ASP A 123 -4.49 19.67 18.79
CA ASP A 123 -4.93 18.77 19.87
C ASP A 123 -4.13 19.01 21.16
N ARG A 124 -2.80 19.09 21.07
CA ARG A 124 -1.94 19.42 22.23
C ARG A 124 -2.23 20.82 22.78
N PHE A 125 -2.47 21.80 21.92
CA PHE A 125 -2.80 23.16 22.34
C PHE A 125 -4.09 23.20 23.18
N VAL A 126 -5.14 22.54 22.72
CA VAL A 126 -6.42 22.43 23.45
C VAL A 126 -6.24 21.68 24.77
N ARG A 127 -5.59 20.51 24.75
CA ARG A 127 -5.35 19.71 25.98
C ARG A 127 -4.50 20.43 27.01
N SER A 128 -3.60 21.32 26.60
CA SER A 128 -2.80 22.16 27.50
C SER A 128 -3.57 23.34 28.11
N GLY A 129 -4.86 23.51 27.78
CA GLY A 129 -5.71 24.59 28.29
C GLY A 129 -5.41 25.96 27.68
N LYS A 130 -4.45 26.08 26.74
CA LYS A 130 -4.06 27.34 26.11
C LYS A 130 -5.19 27.98 25.31
N TRP A 131 -6.13 27.20 24.80
CA TRP A 131 -7.28 27.73 24.07
C TRP A 131 -8.16 28.66 24.93
N LYS A 132 -8.19 28.46 26.25
CA LYS A 132 -8.87 29.38 27.18
C LYS A 132 -8.22 30.78 27.22
N LYS A 133 -6.98 30.91 26.75
CA LYS A 133 -6.20 32.15 26.76
C LYS A 133 -6.16 32.85 25.40
N GLY A 134 -6.69 32.22 24.35
CA GLY A 134 -6.70 32.76 23.00
C GLY A 134 -6.76 31.68 21.92
N ASP A 135 -7.07 32.10 20.71
CA ASP A 135 -7.21 31.20 19.56
C ASP A 135 -5.87 30.66 19.05
N PHE A 136 -5.95 29.54 18.34
CA PHE A 136 -4.80 28.96 17.64
C PHE A 136 -4.54 29.70 16.32
N GLU A 137 -3.28 29.74 15.88
CA GLU A 137 -2.88 30.41 14.65
C GLU A 137 -3.49 29.79 13.38
N LEU A 138 -3.63 30.60 12.32
CA LEU A 138 -4.12 30.11 11.04
C LEU A 138 -3.17 29.08 10.43
N THR A 139 -3.75 28.04 9.82
CA THR A 139 -3.02 26.90 9.24
C THR A 139 -3.12 26.86 7.72
N THR A 140 -2.30 26.01 7.11
CA THR A 140 -2.24 25.87 5.65
C THR A 140 -3.41 25.04 5.13
N ARG A 141 -4.12 25.56 4.12
CA ARG A 141 -5.16 24.79 3.41
C ARG A 141 -4.51 23.64 2.63
N LEU A 142 -5.18 22.49 2.57
CA LEU A 142 -4.80 21.41 1.64
C LEU A 142 -4.89 21.94 0.19
N PRO A 143 -3.77 22.00 -0.57
CA PRO A 143 -3.79 22.52 -1.92
C PRO A 143 -4.41 21.48 -2.85
N LEU A 144 -5.71 21.56 -3.09
CA LEU A 144 -6.44 20.61 -3.95
C LEU A 144 -6.26 20.88 -5.47
N GLY A 145 -5.51 21.91 -5.89
CA GLY A 145 -5.44 22.35 -7.30
C GLY A 145 -4.13 22.12 -8.06
N ALA A 146 -2.98 22.09 -7.38
CA ALA A 146 -1.64 22.02 -7.99
C ALA A 146 -0.85 20.70 -7.75
N PRO A 147 -0.93 20.04 -6.58
CA PRO A 147 -0.18 18.81 -6.29
C PRO A 147 -0.69 17.56 -7.01
N LEU A 148 -1.96 17.52 -7.44
CA LEU A 148 -2.53 16.38 -8.16
C LEU A 148 -1.79 16.11 -9.48
N LYS A 149 -1.20 17.13 -10.11
CA LYS A 149 -0.38 16.95 -11.33
C LYS A 149 0.97 16.31 -11.04
N ALA A 150 1.63 16.68 -9.94
CA ALA A 150 2.91 16.11 -9.52
C ALA A 150 2.75 14.67 -8.98
N ALA A 151 1.66 14.40 -8.26
CA ALA A 151 1.30 13.05 -7.83
C ALA A 151 1.01 12.11 -9.02
N ARG A 152 0.38 12.61 -10.08
CA ARG A 152 0.13 11.81 -11.31
C ARG A 152 1.40 11.46 -12.08
N SER A 153 2.45 12.27 -12.03
CA SER A 153 3.69 12.03 -12.80
C SER A 153 4.70 11.12 -12.08
N GLY A 154 4.58 10.92 -10.77
CA GLY A 154 5.52 10.13 -9.96
C GLY A 154 4.95 8.86 -9.33
N CYS A 155 3.66 8.57 -9.50
CA CYS A 155 3.00 7.53 -8.72
C CYS A 155 2.21 6.54 -9.59
N GLY A 156 2.89 5.50 -10.10
CA GLY A 156 2.28 4.43 -10.89
C GLY A 156 1.53 3.37 -10.08
N GLY A 157 1.68 3.35 -8.75
CA GLY A 157 1.14 2.32 -7.87
C GLY A 157 -0.36 2.46 -7.55
N GLU A 158 -1.01 1.34 -7.26
CA GLU A 158 -2.47 1.26 -7.01
C GLU A 158 -2.91 2.11 -5.80
N ILE A 159 -2.09 2.17 -4.76
CA ILE A 159 -2.29 3.02 -3.57
C ILE A 159 -2.38 4.49 -3.98
N SER A 160 -1.48 4.94 -4.84
CA SER A 160 -1.42 6.34 -5.25
C SER A 160 -2.61 6.74 -6.12
N LYS A 161 -3.11 5.83 -6.97
CA LYS A 161 -4.36 6.05 -7.70
C LYS A 161 -5.54 6.25 -6.74
N LYS A 162 -5.62 5.43 -5.68
CA LYS A 162 -6.65 5.54 -4.64
C LYS A 162 -6.55 6.84 -3.84
N VAL A 163 -5.34 7.33 -3.55
CA VAL A 163 -5.11 8.65 -2.92
C VAL A 163 -5.59 9.78 -3.83
N ILE A 164 -5.21 9.76 -5.12
CA ILE A 164 -5.59 10.77 -6.11
C ILE A 164 -7.12 10.84 -6.23
N LEU A 165 -7.79 9.70 -6.38
CA LEU A 165 -9.25 9.63 -6.51
C LEU A 165 -9.96 10.28 -5.31
N ARG A 166 -9.52 9.98 -4.10
CA ARG A 166 -10.11 10.53 -2.87
C ARG A 166 -9.88 12.04 -2.76
N LEU A 167 -8.69 12.53 -3.12
CA LEU A 167 -8.41 13.98 -3.15
C LEU A 167 -9.31 14.71 -4.18
N GLU A 168 -9.58 14.09 -5.33
CA GLU A 168 -10.50 14.63 -6.33
C GLU A 168 -11.94 14.67 -5.82
N LEU A 169 -12.42 13.63 -5.15
CA LEU A 169 -13.75 13.61 -4.54
C LEU A 169 -13.90 14.68 -3.45
N ILE A 170 -12.87 14.86 -2.60
CA ILE A 170 -12.84 15.93 -1.59
C ILE A 170 -12.90 17.30 -2.27
N GLN A 171 -12.19 17.50 -3.38
CA GLN A 171 -12.23 18.74 -4.14
C GLN A 171 -13.62 19.02 -4.73
N ILE A 172 -14.27 18.01 -5.30
CA ILE A 172 -15.63 18.12 -5.87
C ILE A 172 -16.62 18.53 -4.78
N PHE A 173 -16.58 17.84 -3.63
CA PHE A 173 -17.49 18.10 -2.52
C PHE A 173 -17.27 19.48 -1.89
N LEU A 174 -16.02 19.91 -1.72
CA LEU A 174 -15.69 21.19 -1.08
C LEU A 174 -15.89 22.42 -1.97
N LEU A 175 -16.03 22.25 -3.29
CA LEU A 175 -16.15 23.38 -4.22
C LEU A 175 -17.59 23.68 -4.63
N ASP A 176 -18.58 22.87 -4.26
CA ASP A 176 -19.98 23.03 -4.69
C ASP A 176 -20.11 23.28 -6.21
N LYS A 177 -19.14 22.74 -6.97
CA LYS A 177 -19.01 22.95 -8.40
C LYS A 177 -19.45 21.69 -9.12
N VAL A 178 -20.52 21.84 -9.90
CA VAL A 178 -20.90 20.93 -11.00
C VAL A 178 -19.64 20.45 -11.71
N VAL A 179 -19.41 19.14 -11.68
CA VAL A 179 -18.23 18.51 -12.27
C VAL A 179 -18.30 18.70 -13.79
N LEU A 180 -17.38 19.48 -14.36
CA LEU A 180 -17.08 19.41 -15.79
C LEU A 180 -16.30 18.10 -16.02
N VAL A 181 -17.04 17.05 -16.37
CA VAL A 181 -16.49 15.78 -16.83
C VAL A 181 -15.79 16.01 -18.18
N LYS A 182 -14.46 15.96 -18.19
CA LYS A 182 -13.66 16.14 -19.42
C LYS A 182 -13.73 14.97 -20.40
N ASN A 183 -14.22 13.81 -19.97
CA ASN A 183 -14.39 12.65 -20.84
C ASN A 183 -15.62 11.82 -20.41
N PRO A 184 -16.77 11.94 -21.12
CA PRO A 184 -18.03 11.31 -20.71
C PRO A 184 -18.04 9.78 -20.73
N SER A 185 -17.00 9.14 -21.28
CA SER A 185 -16.89 7.69 -21.45
C SER A 185 -16.32 6.96 -20.22
N ASP A 186 -15.92 7.68 -19.17
CA ASP A 186 -15.30 7.08 -17.99
C ASP A 186 -16.37 6.39 -17.11
N LYS A 187 -16.49 5.06 -17.27
CA LYS A 187 -17.53 4.22 -16.65
C LYS A 187 -17.57 4.36 -15.13
N LEU A 188 -16.43 4.69 -14.49
CA LEU A 188 -16.34 4.85 -13.04
C LEU A 188 -17.06 6.12 -12.56
N VAL A 189 -16.91 7.22 -13.30
CA VAL A 189 -17.59 8.49 -13.01
C VAL A 189 -19.10 8.33 -13.20
N TYR A 190 -19.51 7.65 -14.29
CA TYR A 190 -20.91 7.38 -14.56
C TYR A 190 -21.57 6.49 -13.49
N TRP A 191 -20.83 5.48 -13.01
CA TRP A 191 -21.30 4.59 -11.93
C TRP A 191 -21.41 5.33 -10.58
N LEU A 192 -20.44 6.18 -10.24
CA LEU A 192 -20.47 6.96 -9.00
C LEU A 192 -21.62 7.99 -8.98
N LEU A 193 -21.87 8.66 -10.12
CA LEU A 193 -23.02 9.58 -10.27
C LEU A 193 -24.35 8.83 -10.10
N LYS A 194 -24.50 7.65 -10.72
CA LYS A 194 -25.73 6.84 -10.64
C LYS A 194 -25.96 6.24 -9.25
N LYS A 195 -24.88 5.93 -8.51
CA LYS A 195 -24.96 5.29 -7.19
C LYS A 195 -25.14 6.28 -6.04
N TYR A 196 -24.61 7.50 -6.17
CA TYR A 196 -24.54 8.45 -5.05
C TYR A 196 -25.15 9.85 -5.33
N GLY A 197 -25.69 10.14 -6.52
CA GLY A 197 -26.19 11.47 -6.85
C GLY A 197 -27.49 11.50 -7.67
N GLY A 198 -28.59 11.91 -7.04
CA GLY A 198 -29.81 12.38 -7.73
C GLY A 198 -29.66 13.82 -8.23
N LEU A 199 -28.74 14.08 -9.16
CA LEU A 199 -28.51 15.41 -9.72
C LEU A 199 -29.00 15.50 -11.18
N ASN A 200 -29.82 16.52 -11.44
CA ASN A 200 -30.48 16.79 -12.72
C ASN A 200 -29.46 17.33 -13.75
N ILE A 201 -29.29 16.62 -14.88
CA ILE A 201 -28.19 16.77 -15.87
C ILE A 201 -28.44 17.93 -16.84
N ARG A 202 -28.87 19.11 -16.39
CA ARG A 202 -29.36 20.14 -17.33
C ARG A 202 -28.36 21.15 -17.87
N ASN A 203 -27.12 21.26 -17.39
CA ASN A 203 -26.17 22.25 -17.93
C ASN A 203 -24.73 21.71 -17.98
N LEU A 204 -24.33 21.18 -19.14
CA LEU A 204 -22.99 20.66 -19.43
C LEU A 204 -22.38 21.31 -20.69
N SER A 205 -22.60 22.61 -20.89
CA SER A 205 -22.00 23.37 -22.00
C SER A 205 -21.39 24.69 -21.52
N ALA A 206 -20.07 24.68 -21.31
CA ALA A 206 -19.11 25.78 -21.50
C ALA A 206 -17.94 25.69 -20.50
N LEU A 207 -16.73 25.35 -20.96
CA LEU A 207 -15.61 26.30 -20.97
C LEU A 207 -14.38 25.71 -21.69
N ASN A 208 -13.74 26.59 -22.45
CA ASN A 208 -12.77 26.37 -23.51
C ASN A 208 -11.34 26.09 -23.00
N MET A 209 -10.57 25.39 -23.84
CA MET A 209 -9.17 25.00 -23.65
C MET A 209 -8.22 26.11 -24.12
N THR A 210 -7.36 26.63 -23.24
CA THR A 210 -6.02 27.14 -23.64
C THR A 210 -5.11 27.34 -22.42
N LEU A 211 -3.81 27.16 -22.64
CA LEU A 211 -2.68 27.29 -21.68
C LEU A 211 -2.33 26.03 -20.86
N LEU A 212 -1.58 25.12 -21.49
CA LEU A 212 -0.53 24.30 -20.85
C LEU A 212 0.34 23.62 -21.92
N GLY A 213 1.00 24.43 -22.76
CA GLY A 213 1.88 23.97 -23.84
C GLY A 213 3.38 24.01 -23.53
N LYS A 214 3.81 24.39 -22.32
CA LYS A 214 5.24 24.54 -22.02
C LYS A 214 5.53 24.25 -20.57
N TRP A 215 5.69 22.99 -20.16
CA TRP A 215 6.38 22.59 -18.92
C TRP A 215 6.62 21.07 -18.85
N ASN A 216 6.98 20.43 -19.98
CA ASN A 216 7.05 18.96 -20.10
C ASN A 216 8.43 18.40 -20.45
N ARG A 217 9.51 18.93 -19.86
CA ARG A 217 10.86 18.35 -19.98
C ARG A 217 11.68 18.67 -18.75
N ARG A 218 11.64 17.82 -17.72
CA ARG A 218 12.81 17.64 -16.81
C ARG A 218 12.77 16.49 -15.80
N PHE A 219 11.69 15.74 -15.67
CA PHE A 219 11.66 14.59 -14.75
C PHE A 219 10.91 13.42 -15.37
N ALA A 220 11.56 12.71 -16.29
CA ALA A 220 11.10 11.42 -16.79
C ALA A 220 12.34 10.57 -17.11
N THR A 221 12.92 9.98 -16.08
CA THR A 221 13.73 8.78 -16.20
C THR A 221 13.19 7.82 -15.15
N GLU A 222 12.29 6.93 -15.56
CA GLU A 222 12.44 5.47 -15.41
C GLU A 222 11.15 4.69 -15.72
N SER A 223 11.40 3.49 -16.23
CA SER A 223 10.57 2.42 -16.82
C SER A 223 9.17 2.15 -16.24
N PRO A 224 8.18 1.73 -17.07
CA PRO A 224 6.90 1.20 -16.58
C PRO A 224 7.09 -0.18 -15.92
N MET A 225 6.91 -0.28 -14.60
CA MET A 225 6.75 -1.57 -13.93
C MET A 225 5.32 -2.09 -14.11
N GLU A 226 5.19 -3.17 -14.86
CA GLU A 226 3.95 -3.96 -14.98
C GLU A 226 3.56 -4.60 -13.64
N THR A 227 2.35 -4.31 -13.15
CA THR A 227 1.71 -5.05 -12.07
C THR A 227 1.32 -6.45 -12.56
N ARG A 228 2.17 -7.46 -12.33
CA ARG A 228 1.87 -8.86 -12.67
C ARG A 228 1.39 -9.64 -11.44
N TYR A 229 0.14 -10.09 -11.52
CA TYR A 229 -0.49 -11.06 -10.62
C TYR A 229 0.19 -12.44 -10.74
N ILE A 230 0.37 -13.12 -9.61
CA ILE A 230 0.81 -14.52 -9.43
C ILE A 230 1.87 -14.95 -10.46
N LYS A 231 3.14 -14.67 -10.17
CA LYS A 231 4.25 -15.38 -10.83
C LYS A 231 4.58 -16.63 -10.02
N LYS A 232 4.30 -17.80 -10.59
CA LYS A 232 5.28 -18.89 -10.52
C LYS A 232 6.53 -18.31 -11.18
N VAL A 233 7.56 -18.05 -10.39
CA VAL A 233 8.82 -17.50 -10.89
C VAL A 233 9.52 -18.55 -11.75
#